data_AF-A0A1G8BQU9-F1
#
_entry.id   AF-A0A1G8BQU9-F1
#
_cell.length_a   1.000
_cell.length_b   1.000
_cell.length_c   1.000
_cell.angle_alpha   90.00
_cell.angle_beta   90.00
_cell.angle_gamma   90.00
#
_symmetry.space_group_name_H-M   'P 1'
#
loop_
_entity.id
_entity.type
_entity.pdbx_description
1 polymer ?
#
loop_
_entity_poly.entity_id
_entity_poly.type
_entity_poly.pdbx_seq_one_letter_code
_entity_poly.pdbx_strand_id
1 'polypeptide(L)'
;MLGTGLLVMGAFGRSSSDQEKRRRTLHSLTEAREALIGYAVRYGRLPRPAISALDGREAPTPCQSETECTGFLPWVTLGISGADSWGKLLHYSVTPAFTTVNLNASTSIPTKQVLGRDANGLLSYKVGGAACTLAMPCTPAVIFSNGKNNLGISRLGIAMANASLSNSDELDNNNTTHLFYAYAAQSDPAKPGGEFDDLLTWVPLPTLYQQMSRAGALRTINLYSGMPGN
;
A
#
# COMPACT_ATOMS: atom_id res chain seq x y z
N MET A 1 38.59 -26.02 41.74
CA MET A 1 38.10 -25.14 40.66
C MET A 1 36.81 -25.72 40.14
N LEU A 2 35.66 -25.15 40.52
CA LEU A 2 34.34 -25.54 39.99
C LEU A 2 33.84 -24.35 39.18
N GLY A 3 33.79 -24.53 37.86
CA GLY A 3 33.48 -23.48 36.90
C GLY A 3 31.99 -23.15 36.88
N THR A 4 31.66 -21.89 37.19
CA THR A 4 30.35 -21.31 36.94
C THR A 4 30.23 -20.97 35.46
N GLY A 5 29.53 -21.81 34.70
CA GLY A 5 29.09 -21.49 33.34
C GLY A 5 27.86 -20.60 33.38
N LEU A 6 28.04 -19.29 33.24
CA LEU A 6 26.94 -18.34 33.06
C LEU A 6 26.45 -18.43 31.61
N LEU A 7 25.36 -19.16 31.37
CA LEU A 7 24.61 -19.08 30.12
C LEU A 7 23.83 -17.77 30.10
N VAL A 8 24.40 -16.75 29.46
CA VAL A 8 23.64 -15.55 29.07
C VAL A 8 22.81 -15.92 27.85
N MET A 9 21.55 -16.31 28.06
CA MET A 9 20.54 -16.32 27.00
C MET A 9 20.19 -14.86 26.67
N GLY A 10 20.82 -14.31 25.64
CA GLY A 10 20.48 -13.00 25.10
C GLY A 10 19.19 -13.07 24.30
N ALA A 11 18.10 -12.50 24.81
CA ALA A 11 16.95 -12.16 24.01
C ALA A 11 17.37 -11.14 22.94
N PHE A 12 17.33 -11.52 21.66
CA PHE A 12 17.61 -10.63 20.54
C PHE A 12 16.52 -9.54 20.46
N GLY A 13 16.71 -8.45 21.20
CA GLY A 13 16.02 -7.20 20.92
C GLY A 13 16.36 -6.75 19.51
N ARG A 14 15.34 -6.40 18.70
CA ARG A 14 15.52 -5.83 17.35
C ARG A 14 16.63 -4.77 17.39
N SER A 15 17.65 -4.94 16.56
CA SER A 15 18.78 -3.99 16.51
C SER A 15 18.26 -2.57 16.30
N SER A 16 18.88 -1.58 16.96
CA SER A 16 18.51 -0.16 16.79
C SER A 16 18.49 0.28 15.32
N SER A 17 19.36 -0.32 14.50
CA SER A 17 19.40 -0.09 13.05
C SER A 17 18.16 -0.61 12.32
N ASP A 18 17.61 -1.77 12.70
CA ASP A 18 16.40 -2.30 12.06
C ASP A 18 15.16 -1.47 12.41
N GLN A 19 15.08 -0.97 13.65
CA GLN A 19 14.00 -0.06 14.07
C GLN A 19 14.08 1.27 13.32
N GLU A 20 15.28 1.83 13.16
CA GLU A 20 15.48 3.05 12.40
C GLU A 20 15.12 2.88 10.92
N LYS A 21 15.51 1.76 10.30
CA LYS A 21 15.09 1.43 8.92
C LYS A 21 13.57 1.31 8.81
N ARG A 22 12.91 0.64 9.76
CA ARG A 22 11.44 0.54 9.79
C ARG A 22 10.78 1.91 9.88
N ARG A 23 11.29 2.80 10.75
CA ARG A 23 10.80 4.17 10.88
C ARG A 23 10.97 4.96 9.58
N ARG A 24 12.13 4.86 8.92
CA ARG A 24 12.38 5.49 7.62
C ARG A 24 11.47 4.95 6.53
N THR A 25 11.22 3.63 6.49
CA THR A 25 10.26 3.04 5.53
C THR A 25 8.84 3.55 5.76
N LEU A 26 8.38 3.68 7.01
CA LEU A 26 7.09 4.29 7.33
C LEU A 26 7.00 5.75 6.85
N HIS A 27 8.12 6.50 6.92
CA HIS A 27 8.20 7.84 6.35
C HIS A 27 8.11 7.80 4.82
N SER A 28 8.85 6.92 4.13
CA SER A 28 8.75 6.75 2.67
C SER A 28 7.33 6.38 2.22
N LEU A 29 6.64 5.51 2.96
CA LEU A 29 5.24 5.15 2.70
C LEU A 29 4.30 6.36 2.88
N THR A 30 4.55 7.18 3.90
CA THR A 30 3.81 8.43 4.12
C THR A 30 4.03 9.41 2.96
N GLU A 31 5.28 9.64 2.57
CA GLU A 31 5.64 10.48 1.41
C GLU A 31 4.97 9.99 0.13
N ALA A 32 4.99 8.67 -0.13
CA ALA A 32 4.33 8.06 -1.27
C ALA A 32 2.81 8.34 -1.29
N ARG A 33 2.14 8.19 -0.14
CA ARG A 33 0.71 8.50 -0.01
C ARG A 33 0.41 9.98 -0.31
N GLU A 34 1.18 10.89 0.25
CA GLU A 34 0.98 12.32 0.02
C GLU A 34 1.25 12.70 -1.45
N ALA A 35 2.28 12.11 -2.08
CA ALA A 35 2.58 12.31 -3.50
C ALA A 35 1.45 11.78 -4.39
N LEU A 36 0.85 10.63 -4.07
CA LEU A 36 -0.31 10.09 -4.79
C LEU A 36 -1.52 11.02 -4.70
N ILE A 37 -1.81 11.56 -3.50
CA ILE A 37 -2.90 12.55 -3.31
C ILE A 37 -2.60 13.83 -4.11
N GLY A 38 -1.37 14.34 -4.05
CA GLY A 38 -0.96 15.52 -4.81
C GLY A 38 -1.04 15.32 -6.33
N TYR A 39 -0.68 14.13 -6.82
CA TYR A 39 -0.87 13.74 -8.22
C TYR A 39 -2.35 13.77 -8.60
N ALA A 40 -3.24 13.21 -7.77
CA ALA A 40 -4.67 13.21 -8.03
C ALA A 40 -5.29 14.61 -8.02
N VAL A 41 -4.83 15.49 -7.14
CA VAL A 41 -5.21 16.91 -7.13
C VAL A 41 -4.83 17.59 -8.45
N ARG A 42 -3.65 17.29 -9.00
CA ARG A 42 -3.14 17.91 -10.23
C ARG A 42 -3.76 17.35 -11.51
N TYR A 43 -3.96 16.03 -11.57
CA TYR A 43 -4.32 15.31 -12.80
C TYR A 43 -5.74 14.74 -12.79
N GLY A 44 -6.49 14.89 -11.70
CA GLY A 44 -7.87 14.42 -11.58
C GLY A 44 -8.02 12.89 -11.50
N ARG A 45 -6.93 12.18 -11.21
CA ARG A 45 -6.85 10.72 -11.08
C ARG A 45 -5.61 10.30 -10.31
N LEU A 46 -5.62 9.11 -9.70
CA LEU A 46 -4.39 8.49 -9.22
C LEU A 46 -3.52 8.02 -10.41
N PRO A 47 -2.18 7.97 -10.25
CA PRO A 47 -1.32 7.45 -11.29
C PRO A 47 -1.49 5.94 -11.43
N ARG A 48 -1.14 5.40 -12.60
CA ARG A 48 -1.07 3.96 -12.82
C ARG A 48 0.24 3.39 -12.25
N PRO A 49 0.33 2.08 -11.99
CA PRO A 49 1.60 1.48 -11.60
C PRO A 49 2.73 1.83 -12.56
N ALA A 50 3.97 1.74 -12.05
CA ALA A 50 5.16 1.95 -12.85
C ALA A 50 5.20 1.00 -14.06
N ILE A 51 5.80 1.44 -15.17
CA ILE A 51 5.98 0.63 -16.37
C ILE A 51 6.73 -0.67 -16.04
N SER A 52 7.75 -0.60 -15.18
CA SER A 52 8.46 -1.77 -14.69
C SER A 52 9.25 -1.45 -13.41
N ALA A 53 9.94 -2.45 -12.85
CA ALA A 53 10.89 -2.24 -11.76
C ALA A 53 12.09 -1.35 -12.14
N LEU A 54 12.34 -1.13 -13.44
CA LEU A 54 13.44 -0.30 -13.94
C LEU A 54 12.98 1.03 -14.53
N ASP A 55 11.66 1.19 -14.76
CA ASP A 55 11.07 2.43 -15.25
C ASP A 55 9.95 2.87 -14.33
N GLY A 56 10.27 3.82 -13.46
CA GLY A 56 9.35 4.37 -12.46
C GLY A 56 8.33 5.36 -13.00
N ARG A 57 8.20 5.52 -14.33
CA ARG A 57 7.10 6.30 -14.92
C ARG A 57 5.83 5.46 -14.89
N GLU A 58 4.68 6.10 -14.71
CA GLU A 58 3.40 5.40 -14.79
C GLU A 58 3.17 4.77 -16.17
N ALA A 59 2.48 3.63 -16.18
CA ALA A 59 2.09 2.96 -17.42
C ALA A 59 1.22 3.88 -18.30
N PRO A 60 1.50 3.97 -19.62
CA PRO A 60 0.76 4.86 -20.53
C PRO A 60 -0.66 4.34 -20.84
N THR A 61 -0.87 3.03 -20.73
CA THR A 61 -2.14 2.37 -21.00
C THR A 61 -3.04 2.33 -19.76
N PRO A 62 -4.34 2.65 -19.86
CA PRO A 62 -5.30 2.44 -18.78
C PRO A 62 -5.37 0.97 -18.36
N CYS A 63 -5.45 0.72 -17.05
CA CYS A 63 -5.68 -0.62 -16.53
C CYS A 63 -7.04 -1.14 -17.00
N GLN A 64 -7.08 -2.32 -17.60
CA GLN A 64 -8.31 -3.04 -17.94
C GLN A 64 -8.77 -3.96 -16.82
N SER A 65 -7.89 -4.25 -15.87
CA SER A 65 -8.15 -5.15 -14.74
C SER A 65 -7.40 -4.71 -13.49
N GLU A 66 -7.75 -5.33 -12.37
CA GLU A 66 -7.13 -5.09 -11.06
C GLU A 66 -5.70 -5.60 -11.00
N THR A 67 -5.40 -6.64 -11.77
CA THR A 67 -4.04 -7.16 -11.98
C THR A 67 -3.16 -6.14 -12.69
N GLU A 68 -3.64 -5.55 -13.79
CA GLU A 68 -2.89 -4.49 -14.50
C GLU A 68 -2.70 -3.22 -13.68
N CYS A 69 -3.55 -3.04 -12.66
CA CYS A 69 -3.51 -1.91 -11.75
C CYS A 69 -2.81 -2.23 -10.42
N THR A 70 -2.03 -3.31 -10.40
CA THR A 70 -1.18 -3.73 -9.29
C THR A 70 0.25 -3.92 -9.79
N GLY A 71 1.23 -3.27 -9.14
CA GLY A 71 2.63 -3.30 -9.55
C GLY A 71 3.52 -2.46 -8.64
N PHE A 72 4.53 -1.79 -9.21
CA PHE A 72 5.39 -0.88 -8.44
C PHE A 72 4.81 0.54 -8.40
N LEU A 73 5.12 1.26 -7.32
CA LEU A 73 4.81 2.67 -7.21
C LEU A 73 5.49 3.46 -8.34
N PRO A 74 4.81 4.36 -9.07
CA PRO A 74 5.42 5.10 -10.18
C PRO A 74 6.29 6.27 -9.67
N TRP A 75 7.44 5.95 -9.08
CA TRP A 75 8.27 6.89 -8.31
C TRP A 75 8.86 8.05 -9.13
N VAL A 76 9.17 7.83 -10.41
CA VAL A 76 9.63 8.91 -11.31
C VAL A 76 8.48 9.87 -11.62
N THR A 77 7.29 9.33 -11.90
CA THR A 77 6.09 10.16 -12.11
C THR A 77 5.72 10.97 -10.87
N LEU A 78 5.91 10.39 -9.69
CA LEU A 78 5.62 11.05 -8.41
C LEU A 78 6.74 11.98 -7.92
N GLY A 79 7.96 11.88 -8.48
CA GLY A 79 9.11 12.68 -8.07
C GLY A 79 9.67 12.32 -6.69
N ILE A 80 9.62 11.03 -6.31
CA ILE A 80 10.04 10.51 -5.00
C ILE A 80 11.02 9.32 -5.15
N SER A 81 11.60 8.83 -4.05
CA SER A 81 12.58 7.74 -4.11
C SER A 81 12.01 6.38 -4.55
N GLY A 82 10.75 6.07 -4.20
CA GLY A 82 10.08 4.83 -4.59
C GLY A 82 10.56 3.54 -3.92
N ALA A 83 11.46 3.61 -2.94
CA ALA A 83 12.06 2.46 -2.29
C ALA A 83 12.02 2.57 -0.77
N ASP A 84 12.02 1.42 -0.10
CA ASP A 84 12.15 1.32 1.34
C ASP A 84 13.62 1.41 1.81
N SER A 85 13.80 1.36 3.13
CA SER A 85 15.13 1.48 3.75
C SER A 85 15.97 0.20 3.71
N TRP A 86 15.45 -0.87 3.13
CA TRP A 86 16.18 -2.10 2.80
C TRP A 86 16.56 -2.18 1.32
N GLY A 87 16.17 -1.17 0.52
CA GLY A 87 16.51 -1.08 -0.90
C GLY A 87 15.55 -1.82 -1.81
N LYS A 88 14.37 -2.21 -1.32
CA LYS A 88 13.30 -2.80 -2.13
C LYS A 88 12.37 -1.71 -2.64
N LEU A 89 11.86 -1.87 -3.86
CA LEU A 89 10.86 -0.98 -4.44
C LEU A 89 9.54 -1.10 -3.68
N LEU A 90 8.83 0.02 -3.55
CA LEU A 90 7.50 0.03 -2.97
C LEU A 90 6.49 -0.51 -4.00
N HIS A 91 5.64 -1.40 -3.53
CA HIS A 91 4.50 -1.92 -4.30
C HIS A 91 3.30 -0.98 -4.16
N TYR A 92 2.46 -0.98 -5.19
CA TYR A 92 1.32 -0.10 -5.34
C TYR A 92 0.19 -0.83 -6.06
N SER A 93 -1.00 -0.81 -5.46
CA SER A 93 -2.21 -1.34 -6.05
C SER A 93 -3.30 -0.29 -5.96
N VAL A 94 -3.94 0.01 -7.09
CA VAL A 94 -4.96 1.07 -7.22
C VAL A 94 -6.20 0.53 -7.91
N THR A 95 -7.38 0.97 -7.48
CA THR A 95 -8.62 0.61 -8.17
C THR A 95 -8.62 1.19 -9.59
N PRO A 96 -8.85 0.41 -10.66
CA PRO A 96 -8.81 0.87 -12.05
C PRO A 96 -9.61 2.15 -12.31
N ALA A 97 -10.83 2.23 -11.75
CA ALA A 97 -11.71 3.40 -11.87
C ALA A 97 -11.14 4.69 -11.27
N PHE A 98 -10.11 4.61 -10.43
CA PHE A 98 -9.40 5.78 -9.85
C PHE A 98 -8.19 6.21 -10.69
N THR A 99 -7.84 5.47 -11.75
CA THR A 99 -6.77 5.81 -12.69
C THR A 99 -7.29 6.47 -13.98
N THR A 100 -8.58 6.78 -14.02
CA THR A 100 -9.23 7.46 -15.15
C THR A 100 -9.51 8.90 -14.79
N VAL A 101 -9.38 9.79 -15.78
CA VAL A 101 -9.78 11.19 -15.61
C VAL A 101 -11.30 11.29 -15.45
N ASN A 102 -11.78 12.38 -14.86
CA ASN A 102 -13.19 12.61 -14.55
C ASN A 102 -13.77 11.66 -13.47
N LEU A 103 -12.98 11.37 -12.44
CA LEU A 103 -13.41 10.61 -11.28
C LEU A 103 -14.72 11.15 -10.71
N ASN A 104 -15.70 10.25 -10.50
CA ASN A 104 -17.03 10.59 -10.02
C ASN A 104 -17.28 9.91 -8.68
N ALA A 105 -17.34 10.69 -7.61
CA ALA A 105 -17.53 10.17 -6.25
C ALA A 105 -18.84 9.40 -6.05
N SER A 106 -19.85 9.60 -6.90
CA SER A 106 -21.15 8.93 -6.82
C SER A 106 -21.18 7.56 -7.48
N THR A 107 -20.19 7.20 -8.29
CA THR A 107 -20.17 5.92 -9.04
C THR A 107 -18.87 5.16 -8.91
N SER A 108 -17.76 5.83 -8.59
CA SER A 108 -16.45 5.21 -8.41
C SER A 108 -16.37 4.52 -7.04
N ILE A 109 -16.50 3.20 -7.04
CA ILE A 109 -16.36 2.37 -5.84
C ILE A 109 -14.89 1.95 -5.71
N PRO A 110 -14.18 2.35 -4.64
CA PRO A 110 -12.84 1.85 -4.36
C PRO A 110 -12.89 0.37 -3.96
N THR A 111 -11.85 -0.40 -4.27
CA THR A 111 -11.86 -1.87 -4.19
C THR A 111 -10.79 -2.48 -3.28
N LYS A 112 -9.88 -1.68 -2.71
CA LYS A 112 -8.77 -2.20 -1.91
C LYS A 112 -9.15 -2.35 -0.44
N GLN A 113 -9.21 -3.57 0.06
CA GLN A 113 -9.46 -3.91 1.45
C GLN A 113 -8.14 -4.03 2.20
N VAL A 114 -8.18 -3.70 3.50
CA VAL A 114 -7.04 -3.91 4.40
C VAL A 114 -7.53 -4.67 5.62
N LEU A 115 -6.93 -5.84 5.87
CA LEU A 115 -7.12 -6.62 7.07
C LEU A 115 -5.99 -6.38 8.08
N GLY A 116 -6.36 -6.32 9.34
CA GLY A 116 -5.46 -6.53 10.46
C GLY A 116 -5.61 -7.93 11.01
N ARG A 117 -4.58 -8.36 11.74
CA ARG A 117 -4.59 -9.56 12.57
C ARG A 117 -4.24 -9.17 13.99
N ASP A 118 -5.02 -9.62 14.96
CA ASP A 118 -4.75 -9.38 16.38
C ASP A 118 -3.81 -10.43 16.98
N ALA A 119 -3.49 -10.30 18.27
CA ALA A 119 -2.57 -11.20 18.97
C ALA A 119 -3.07 -12.65 19.09
N ASN A 120 -4.39 -12.85 19.00
CA ASN A 120 -5.05 -14.15 19.02
C ASN A 120 -5.17 -14.75 17.61
N GLY A 121 -4.75 -14.02 16.57
CA GLY A 121 -4.80 -14.45 15.18
C GLY A 121 -6.13 -14.13 14.48
N LEU A 122 -7.05 -13.42 15.12
CA LEU A 122 -8.33 -13.08 14.53
C LEU A 122 -8.18 -11.95 13.50
N LEU A 123 -8.84 -12.10 12.36
CA LEU A 123 -8.84 -11.10 11.29
C LEU A 123 -9.92 -10.05 11.50
N SER A 124 -9.60 -8.80 11.18
CA SER A 124 -10.52 -7.67 11.23
C SER A 124 -10.25 -6.67 10.11
N TYR A 125 -11.30 -6.09 9.53
CA TYR A 125 -11.13 -5.03 8.54
C TYR A 125 -10.61 -3.75 9.20
N LYS A 126 -9.43 -3.30 8.77
CA LYS A 126 -8.92 -1.95 9.04
C LYS A 126 -9.47 -0.94 8.05
N VAL A 127 -9.73 -1.38 6.82
CA VAL A 127 -10.36 -0.59 5.76
C VAL A 127 -11.32 -1.47 4.97
N GLY A 128 -12.54 -0.96 4.75
CA GLY A 128 -13.59 -1.66 4.02
C GLY A 128 -14.31 -2.71 4.87
N GLY A 129 -14.87 -3.70 4.19
CA GLY A 129 -15.55 -4.86 4.77
C GLY A 129 -15.62 -5.98 3.74
N ALA A 130 -16.42 -7.02 3.96
CA ALA A 130 -16.53 -8.18 3.07
C ALA A 130 -16.83 -7.83 1.61
N ALA A 131 -17.59 -6.75 1.38
CA ALA A 131 -17.82 -6.16 0.07
C ALA A 131 -17.56 -4.66 0.10
N CYS A 132 -16.94 -4.13 -0.96
CA CYS A 132 -16.76 -2.69 -1.12
C CYS A 132 -17.99 -2.11 -1.82
N THR A 133 -18.61 -1.10 -1.20
CA THR A 133 -19.78 -0.40 -1.78
C THR A 133 -19.65 1.10 -1.55
N LEU A 134 -20.54 1.91 -2.14
CA LEU A 134 -20.58 3.34 -1.84
C LEU A 134 -20.89 3.62 -0.36
N ALA A 135 -21.71 2.78 0.30
CA ALA A 135 -22.07 2.92 1.70
C ALA A 135 -20.99 2.40 2.66
N MET A 136 -20.17 1.45 2.20
CA MET A 136 -19.04 0.88 2.95
C MET A 136 -17.80 0.89 2.04
N PRO A 137 -17.20 2.07 1.81
CA PRO A 137 -16.12 2.19 0.86
C PRO A 137 -14.82 1.59 1.40
N CYS A 138 -14.13 0.90 0.51
CA CYS A 138 -12.75 0.48 0.67
C CYS A 138 -11.77 1.64 0.38
N THR A 139 -10.47 1.39 0.35
CA THR A 139 -9.49 2.40 -0.07
C THR A 139 -9.26 2.35 -1.59
N PRO A 140 -9.06 3.51 -2.25
CA PRO A 140 -8.76 3.56 -3.69
C PRO A 140 -7.37 3.03 -4.02
N ALA A 141 -6.42 3.07 -3.07
CA ALA A 141 -5.07 2.56 -3.29
C ALA A 141 -4.38 2.10 -2.00
N VAL A 142 -3.47 1.15 -2.17
CA VAL A 142 -2.58 0.58 -1.15
C VAL A 142 -1.14 0.73 -1.63
N ILE A 143 -0.25 1.08 -0.71
CA ILE A 143 1.20 1.16 -0.93
C ILE A 143 1.86 0.33 0.16
N PHE A 144 2.76 -0.59 -0.21
CA PHE A 144 3.46 -1.40 0.78
C PHE A 144 4.93 -1.67 0.43
N SER A 145 5.69 -2.00 1.46
CA SER A 145 7.06 -2.49 1.43
C SER A 145 7.05 -3.93 1.90
N ASN A 146 7.81 -4.79 1.21
CA ASN A 146 8.05 -6.18 1.62
C ASN A 146 9.01 -6.30 2.82
N GLY A 147 9.09 -5.27 3.65
CA GLY A 147 9.95 -5.20 4.82
C GLY A 147 11.40 -5.66 4.61
N LYS A 148 11.97 -6.26 5.66
CA LYS A 148 13.39 -6.64 5.68
C LYS A 148 13.59 -7.99 5.03
N ASN A 149 12.78 -8.96 5.40
CA ASN A 149 12.94 -10.37 5.06
C ASN A 149 12.03 -10.74 3.90
N ASN A 150 12.44 -11.74 3.12
CA ASN A 150 11.65 -12.35 2.05
C ASN A 150 11.18 -11.38 0.94
N LEU A 151 10.92 -11.92 -0.26
CA LEU A 151 10.17 -11.22 -1.32
C LEU A 151 10.70 -9.81 -1.71
N GLY A 152 10.03 -9.23 -2.69
CA GLY A 152 10.30 -7.88 -3.17
C GLY A 152 11.38 -7.82 -4.24
N ILE A 153 11.48 -6.65 -4.86
CA ILE A 153 12.38 -6.36 -5.97
C ILE A 153 13.29 -5.21 -5.57
N SER A 154 14.60 -5.39 -5.74
CA SER A 154 15.57 -4.31 -5.47
C SER A 154 15.40 -3.15 -6.47
N ARG A 155 15.96 -1.98 -6.15
CA ARG A 155 16.02 -0.83 -7.09
C ARG A 155 16.71 -1.12 -8.42
N LEU A 156 17.46 -2.22 -8.51
CA LEU A 156 18.12 -2.67 -9.73
C LEU A 156 17.28 -3.68 -10.51
N GLY A 157 16.01 -3.88 -10.14
CA GLY A 157 15.11 -4.83 -10.79
C GLY A 157 15.38 -6.30 -10.43
N ILE A 158 16.29 -6.57 -9.49
CA ILE A 158 16.63 -7.95 -9.08
C ILE A 158 15.61 -8.43 -8.05
N ALA A 159 14.96 -9.56 -8.36
CA ALA A 159 14.03 -10.21 -7.46
C ALA A 159 14.74 -10.87 -6.28
N MET A 160 14.18 -10.70 -5.08
CA MET A 160 14.65 -11.34 -3.86
C MET A 160 13.78 -12.56 -3.58
N ALA A 161 14.42 -13.71 -3.38
CA ALA A 161 13.72 -14.96 -3.14
C ALA A 161 12.93 -14.92 -1.82
N ASN A 162 11.81 -15.64 -1.78
CA ASN A 162 11.18 -15.98 -0.51
C ASN A 162 11.99 -17.10 0.15
N ALA A 163 12.55 -16.84 1.32
CA ALA A 163 13.31 -17.83 2.08
C ALA A 163 12.46 -18.52 3.16
N SER A 164 11.25 -18.02 3.42
CA SER A 164 10.30 -18.60 4.37
C SER A 164 9.27 -19.47 3.65
N LEU A 165 8.85 -20.54 4.31
CA LEU A 165 7.72 -21.39 3.88
C LEU A 165 6.44 -21.11 4.68
N SER A 166 6.51 -20.18 5.65
CA SER A 166 5.43 -19.96 6.62
C SER A 166 4.76 -18.59 6.51
N ASN A 167 5.37 -17.63 5.79
CA ASN A 167 4.92 -16.25 5.66
C ASN A 167 3.71 -16.07 4.72
N SER A 168 2.62 -16.81 4.96
CA SER A 168 1.44 -16.82 4.08
C SER A 168 0.83 -15.44 3.87
N ASP A 169 0.73 -14.61 4.93
CA ASP A 169 0.13 -13.28 4.80
C ASP A 169 1.03 -12.31 4.00
N GLU A 170 2.36 -12.44 4.04
CA GLU A 170 3.30 -11.68 3.16
C GLU A 170 3.20 -12.14 1.70
N LEU A 171 3.08 -13.46 1.48
CA LEU A 171 2.92 -14.04 0.16
C LEU A 171 1.59 -13.59 -0.47
N ASP A 172 0.53 -13.56 0.33
CA ASP A 172 -0.78 -13.06 -0.09
C ASP A 172 -0.69 -11.57 -0.46
N ASN A 173 -0.04 -10.74 0.34
CA ASN A 173 0.21 -9.33 -0.01
C ASN A 173 0.90 -9.16 -1.37
N ASN A 174 1.84 -10.05 -1.69
CA ASN A 174 2.58 -10.00 -2.94
C ASN A 174 1.76 -10.47 -4.17
N ASN A 175 0.76 -11.33 -3.98
CA ASN A 175 0.00 -11.97 -5.06
C ASN A 175 -1.42 -11.42 -5.24
N THR A 176 -1.97 -10.78 -4.20
CA THR A 176 -3.32 -10.19 -4.21
C THR A 176 -3.38 -8.90 -5.01
N THR A 177 -4.57 -8.57 -5.48
CA THR A 177 -4.88 -7.30 -6.14
C THR A 177 -5.90 -6.47 -5.37
N HIS A 178 -6.47 -7.00 -4.28
CA HIS A 178 -7.62 -6.41 -3.61
C HIS A 178 -7.56 -6.42 -2.08
N LEU A 179 -7.16 -7.53 -1.48
CA LEU A 179 -7.20 -7.72 -0.03
C LEU A 179 -5.78 -7.84 0.49
N PHE A 180 -5.36 -6.87 1.29
CA PHE A 180 -4.02 -6.78 1.85
C PHE A 180 -4.03 -6.91 3.37
N TYR A 181 -2.95 -7.45 3.93
CA TYR A 181 -2.70 -7.54 5.36
C TYR A 181 -1.80 -6.40 5.83
N ALA A 182 -2.16 -5.82 6.97
CA ALA A 182 -1.37 -4.78 7.62
C ALA A 182 -1.48 -4.92 9.14
N TYR A 183 -0.46 -5.47 9.78
CA TYR A 183 -0.40 -5.59 11.24
C TYR A 183 1.04 -5.47 11.76
N ALA A 184 1.20 -5.58 13.08
CA ALA A 184 2.51 -5.41 13.71
C ALA A 184 3.45 -6.55 13.31
N ALA A 185 4.72 -6.20 13.05
CA ALA A 185 5.68 -7.21 12.63
C ALA A 185 5.90 -8.28 13.69
N GLN A 186 5.99 -9.52 13.25
CA GLN A 186 6.16 -10.73 14.05
C GLN A 186 7.10 -11.69 13.30
N SER A 187 7.81 -12.54 14.04
CA SER A 187 8.80 -13.48 13.50
C SER A 187 8.54 -14.91 13.95
N ASP A 188 7.32 -15.22 14.38
CA ASP A 188 6.94 -16.56 14.84
C ASP A 188 6.26 -17.29 13.67
N PRO A 189 6.92 -18.29 13.06
CA PRO A 189 6.37 -19.02 11.92
C PRO A 189 5.13 -19.84 12.28
N ALA A 190 4.86 -20.09 13.57
CA ALA A 190 3.70 -20.85 14.03
C ALA A 190 2.45 -19.98 14.25
N LYS A 191 2.58 -18.65 14.24
CA LYS A 191 1.44 -17.75 14.36
C LYS A 191 0.59 -17.78 13.08
N PRO A 192 -0.73 -17.56 13.15
CA PRO A 192 -1.55 -17.41 11.96
C PRO A 192 -1.01 -16.30 11.05
N GLY A 193 -0.88 -16.60 9.75
CA GLY A 193 -0.22 -15.73 8.77
C GLY A 193 1.30 -15.89 8.66
N GLY A 194 1.90 -16.60 9.63
CA GLY A 194 3.35 -16.80 9.81
C GLY A 194 4.14 -15.50 9.90
N GLU A 195 5.45 -15.60 9.72
CA GLU A 195 6.37 -14.46 9.80
C GLU A 195 5.85 -13.29 8.94
N PHE A 196 5.88 -12.08 9.50
CA PHE A 196 5.35 -10.90 8.85
C PHE A 196 6.16 -9.66 9.24
N ASP A 197 6.79 -9.00 8.28
CA ASP A 197 7.49 -7.75 8.47
C ASP A 197 7.11 -6.64 7.48
N ASP A 198 6.24 -6.97 6.52
CA ASP A 198 5.56 -6.06 5.61
C ASP A 198 5.06 -4.79 6.32
N LEU A 199 5.19 -3.68 5.60
CA LEU A 199 4.79 -2.35 6.03
C LEU A 199 3.87 -1.75 4.99
N LEU A 200 2.67 -1.33 5.40
CA LEU A 200 1.64 -0.89 4.48
C LEU A 200 0.99 0.41 4.96
N THR A 201 0.67 1.28 4.00
CA THR A 201 -0.29 2.37 4.16
C THR A 201 -1.28 2.36 3.00
N TRP A 202 -2.34 3.14 3.12
CA TRP A 202 -3.33 3.32 2.05
C TRP A 202 -3.66 4.80 1.86
N VAL A 203 -4.31 5.13 0.75
CA VAL A 203 -4.83 6.48 0.46
C VAL A 203 -6.22 6.62 1.08
N PRO A 204 -6.45 7.46 2.10
CA PRO A 204 -7.77 7.60 2.69
C PRO A 204 -8.75 8.24 1.69
N LEU A 205 -9.84 7.54 1.37
CA LEU A 205 -10.83 8.03 0.40
C LEU A 205 -11.39 9.41 0.75
N PRO A 206 -11.79 9.71 2.00
CA PRO A 206 -12.32 11.03 2.34
C PRO A 206 -11.31 12.14 2.10
N THR A 207 -10.04 11.90 2.45
CA THR A 207 -8.95 12.87 2.23
C THR A 207 -8.71 13.09 0.75
N LEU A 208 -8.66 12.02 -0.05
CA LEU A 208 -8.49 12.11 -1.50
C LEU A 208 -9.59 12.98 -2.14
N TYR A 209 -10.85 12.66 -1.85
CA TYR A 209 -11.99 13.41 -2.39
C TYR A 209 -12.04 14.85 -1.91
N GLN A 210 -11.78 15.11 -0.62
CA GLN A 210 -11.74 16.47 -0.10
C GLN A 210 -10.69 17.33 -0.81
N GLN A 211 -9.48 16.80 -1.00
CA GLN A 211 -8.39 17.53 -1.65
C GLN A 211 -8.68 17.75 -3.15
N MET A 212 -9.16 16.71 -3.85
CA MET A 212 -9.53 16.84 -5.28
C MET A 212 -10.69 17.82 -5.49
N SER A 213 -11.70 17.80 -4.61
CA SER A 213 -12.85 18.72 -4.68
C SER A 213 -12.42 20.18 -4.50
N ARG A 214 -11.56 20.48 -3.53
CA ARG A 214 -11.01 21.83 -3.29
C ARG A 214 -10.23 22.37 -4.50
N ALA A 215 -9.63 21.49 -5.28
CA ALA A 215 -8.88 21.85 -6.49
C ALA A 215 -9.72 21.82 -7.77
N GLY A 216 -11.02 21.52 -7.70
CA GLY A 216 -11.88 21.36 -8.89
C GLY A 216 -11.56 20.13 -9.74
N ALA A 217 -10.78 19.18 -9.20
CA ALA A 217 -10.34 17.96 -9.88
C ALA A 217 -11.30 16.78 -9.70
N LEU A 218 -12.31 16.91 -8.82
CA LEU A 218 -13.36 15.90 -8.59
C LEU A 218 -14.68 16.36 -9.21
N ARG A 219 -15.34 15.49 -9.97
CA ARG A 219 -16.69 15.77 -10.47
C ARG A 219 -17.72 15.41 -9.40
N THR A 220 -18.53 16.39 -9.02
CA THR A 220 -19.76 16.19 -8.23
C THR A 220 -20.96 16.59 -9.11
N ILE A 221 -22.03 15.81 -9.08
CA ILE A 221 -23.28 16.20 -9.75
C ILE A 221 -23.79 17.48 -9.06
N ASN A 222 -23.77 18.60 -9.78
CA ASN A 222 -24.30 19.86 -9.29
C ASN A 222 -25.83 19.82 -9.46
N LEU A 223 -26.56 19.43 -8.42
CA LEU A 223 -28.03 19.32 -8.47
C LEU A 223 -28.76 20.68 -8.48
N TYR A 224 -28.05 21.81 -8.61
CA TYR A 224 -28.62 23.17 -8.53
C TYR A 224 -28.39 24.07 -9.76
N SER A 225 -28.03 23.52 -10.92
CA SER A 225 -27.78 24.33 -12.15
C SER A 225 -29.01 24.52 -13.06
N GLY A 226 -30.24 24.25 -12.58
CA GLY A 226 -31.40 24.03 -13.45
C GLY A 226 -32.64 24.89 -13.20
N MET A 227 -32.54 26.09 -12.61
CA MET A 227 -33.69 27.02 -12.60
C MET A 227 -33.45 28.17 -13.58
N PRO A 228 -34.15 28.24 -14.73
CA PRO A 228 -34.22 29.46 -15.51
C PRO A 228 -34.99 30.51 -14.70
N GLY A 229 -34.38 31.68 -14.51
CA GLY A 229 -35.05 32.84 -13.91
C GLY A 229 -36.18 33.32 -14.82
N ASN A 230 -37.33 33.59 -14.20
CA ASN A 230 -38.45 34.34 -14.79
C ASN A 230 -38.05 35.80 -15.07
#